data_AF-A0A662RSJ5-F1
#
_entry.id   AF-A0A662RSJ5-F1
#
_cell.length_a   1.000
_cell.length_b   1.000
_cell.length_c   1.000
_cell.angle_alpha   90.00
_cell.angle_beta   90.00
_cell.angle_gamma   90.00
#
_symmetry.space_group_name_H-M   'P 1'
#
loop_
_entity.id
_entity.type
_entity.pdbx_description
1 polymer ?
#
loop_
_entity_poly.entity_id
_entity_poly.type
_entity_poly.pdbx_seq_one_letter_code
_entity_poly.pdbx_strand_id
1 'polypeptide(L)'
;LVRTPWDTELHGLFTTRSPNRPNPIGISVVKLIERRGNILRVKGIDAIDGTPLIDIKPYVPEFNFNDRDEKRIGWLTDKIKR
;
A
#
# COMPACT_ATOMS: atom_id res chain seq x y z
N LEU A 1 1.12 23.23 3.01
CA LEU A 1 0.90 22.71 4.37
C LEU A 1 -0.42 21.95 4.41
N VAL A 2 -0.61 21.02 5.34
CA VAL A 2 -1.83 20.21 5.48
C VAL A 2 -2.23 20.09 6.94
N ARG A 3 -3.54 20.16 7.20
CA ARG A 3 -4.13 19.78 8.48
C ARG A 3 -4.46 18.29 8.44
N THR A 4 -3.95 17.51 9.37
CA THR A 4 -4.25 16.07 9.45
C THR A 4 -5.46 15.83 10.34
N PRO A 5 -6.17 14.69 10.24
CA PRO A 5 -7.31 14.39 11.11
C PRO A 5 -6.94 14.24 12.60
N TRP A 6 -5.67 14.05 12.91
CA TRP A 6 -5.19 13.68 14.25
C TRP A 6 -4.45 14.80 14.98
N ASP A 7 -4.36 15.99 14.36
CA ASP A 7 -3.62 17.13 14.91
C ASP A 7 -4.26 18.45 14.47
N THR A 8 -4.17 19.47 15.34
CA THR A 8 -4.64 20.83 15.09
C THR A 8 -3.57 21.72 14.46
N GLU A 9 -2.30 21.33 14.50
CA GLU A 9 -1.23 22.08 13.84
C GLU A 9 -1.11 21.73 12.35
N LEU A 10 -0.53 22.67 11.58
CA LEU A 10 -0.25 22.46 10.16
C LEU A 10 1.07 21.71 9.97
N HIS A 11 1.03 20.70 9.10
CA HIS A 11 2.19 19.88 8.78
C HIS A 11 2.70 20.12 7.36
N GLY A 12 3.99 19.90 7.16
CA GLY A 12 4.58 19.84 5.82
C GLY A 12 3.91 18.74 5.00
N LEU A 13 3.66 18.96 3.72
CA LEU A 13 2.93 17.96 2.92
C LEU A 13 3.63 16.59 2.91
N PHE A 14 4.95 16.59 2.75
CA PHE A 14 5.75 15.36 2.68
C PHE A 14 5.95 14.66 4.03
N THR A 15 5.58 15.30 5.15
CA THR A 15 5.58 14.65 6.47
C THR A 15 4.25 13.92 6.75
N THR A 16 3.33 13.89 5.79
CA THR A 16 1.99 13.30 5.92
C THR A 16 1.70 12.29 4.80
N ARG A 17 0.57 11.59 4.93
CA ARG A 17 -0.05 10.76 3.89
C ARG A 17 -1.27 11.42 3.24
N SER A 18 -1.32 12.75 3.20
CA SER A 18 -2.41 13.45 2.51
C SER A 18 -2.54 12.99 1.05
N PRO A 19 -3.77 12.80 0.52
CA PRO A 19 -3.97 12.50 -0.90
C PRO A 19 -3.71 13.72 -1.80
N ASN A 20 -3.77 14.94 -1.26
CA ASN A 20 -3.56 16.20 -2.00
C ASN A 20 -2.06 16.49 -2.18
N ARG A 21 -1.41 15.77 -3.10
CA ARG A 21 0.04 15.87 -3.41
C ARG A 21 0.28 16.22 -4.87
N PRO A 22 1.43 16.85 -5.21
CA PRO A 22 1.79 17.14 -6.61
C PRO A 22 1.68 15.92 -7.52
N ASN A 23 2.07 14.76 -7.00
CA ASN A 23 1.85 13.45 -7.61
C ASN A 23 0.89 12.65 -6.70
N PRO A 24 -0.41 12.56 -7.01
CA PRO A 24 -1.43 11.95 -6.15
C PRO A 24 -1.39 10.41 -6.22
N ILE A 25 -0.25 9.83 -5.85
CA ILE A 25 -0.04 8.38 -5.85
C ILE A 25 -0.20 7.85 -4.42
N GLY A 26 -1.22 7.02 -4.23
CA GLY A 26 -1.46 6.23 -3.02
C GLY A 26 -0.75 4.87 -3.11
N ILE A 27 -0.35 4.33 -1.96
CA ILE A 27 0.26 3.00 -1.86
C ILE A 27 -0.40 2.29 -0.69
N SER A 28 -0.97 1.12 -0.96
CA SER A 28 -1.64 0.29 0.06
C SER A 28 -1.06 -1.11 -0.02
N VAL A 29 -0.68 -1.67 1.13
CA VAL A 29 -0.35 -3.09 1.25
C VAL A 29 -1.65 -3.84 1.50
N VAL A 30 -1.98 -4.77 0.60
CA VAL A 30 -3.26 -5.47 0.62
C VAL A 30 -3.06 -6.98 0.68
N LYS A 31 -4.03 -7.68 1.29
CA LYS A 31 -4.07 -9.15 1.26
C LYS A 31 -4.76 -9.60 -0.02
N LEU A 32 -4.05 -10.36 -0.85
CA LEU A 32 -4.67 -11.06 -1.99
C LEU A 32 -5.55 -12.20 -1.46
N ILE A 33 -6.84 -12.14 -1.77
CA ILE A 33 -7.83 -13.15 -1.37
C ILE A 33 -8.01 -14.16 -2.50
N GLU A 34 -8.07 -13.70 -3.74
CA GLU A 34 -8.35 -14.54 -4.90
C GLU A 34 -7.88 -13.89 -6.20
N ARG A 35 -7.52 -14.72 -7.18
CA ARG A 35 -7.25 -14.29 -8.56
C ARG A 35 -8.16 -15.05 -9.53
N ARG A 36 -8.84 -14.31 -10.41
CA ARG A 36 -9.63 -14.85 -11.53
C ARG A 36 -9.17 -14.18 -12.83
N GLY A 37 -8.30 -14.83 -13.58
CA GLY A 37 -7.70 -14.24 -14.78
C GLY A 37 -6.92 -12.97 -14.46
N ASN A 38 -7.41 -11.83 -14.96
CA ASN A 38 -6.89 -10.48 -14.74
C ASN A 38 -7.56 -9.74 -13.56
N ILE A 39 -8.49 -10.36 -12.85
CA ILE A 39 -9.18 -9.78 -11.70
C ILE A 39 -8.53 -10.28 -10.41
N LEU A 40 -8.13 -9.34 -9.55
CA LEU A 40 -7.59 -9.60 -8.21
C LEU A 40 -8.59 -9.14 -7.15
N ARG A 41 -9.07 -10.06 -6.33
CA ARG A 41 -9.88 -9.71 -5.15
C ARG A 41 -8.95 -9.55 -3.95
N VAL A 42 -8.97 -8.36 -3.35
CA VAL A 42 -8.05 -7.99 -2.27
C VAL A 42 -8.81 -7.49 -1.04
N LYS A 43 -8.14 -7.47 0.11
CA LYS A 43 -8.65 -6.89 1.37
C LYS A 43 -7.66 -5.86 1.91
N GLY A 44 -8.17 -4.73 2.41
CA GLY A 44 -7.37 -3.67 3.04
C GLY A 44 -6.96 -2.53 2.12
N ILE A 45 -7.67 -2.32 1.01
CA ILE A 45 -7.48 -1.14 0.15
C ILE A 45 -8.38 0.01 0.62
N ASP A 46 -7.88 1.22 0.54
CA ASP A 46 -8.53 2.48 0.94
C ASP A 46 -8.78 3.43 -0.25
N ALA A 47 -8.76 2.88 -1.47
CA ALA A 47 -9.07 3.59 -2.71
C ALA A 47 -10.59 3.62 -2.96
N ILE A 48 -11.07 4.72 -3.54
CA ILE A 48 -12.46 4.87 -3.97
C ILE A 48 -12.69 4.00 -5.22
N ASP A 49 -13.90 3.50 -5.41
CA ASP A 49 -14.27 2.78 -6.63
C ASP A 49 -13.96 3.59 -7.89
N GLY A 50 -13.46 2.91 -8.93
CA GLY A 50 -12.97 3.55 -10.16
C GLY A 50 -11.60 4.24 -10.07
N THR A 51 -10.91 4.23 -8.93
CA THR A 51 -9.55 4.78 -8.81
C THR A 51 -8.59 4.05 -9.77
N PRO A 52 -7.85 4.76 -10.65
CA PRO A 52 -6.92 4.13 -11.58
C PRO A 52 -5.78 3.38 -10.87
N LEU A 53 -5.52 2.15 -11.32
CA LEU A 53 -4.38 1.36 -10.87
C LEU A 53 -3.15 1.68 -11.73
N ILE A 54 -2.04 2.04 -11.09
CA ILE A 54 -0.79 2.37 -11.78
C ILE A 54 0.19 1.19 -11.80
N ASP A 55 0.28 0.43 -10.69
CA ASP A 55 1.32 -0.60 -10.52
C ASP A 55 0.92 -1.66 -9.48
N ILE A 56 1.47 -2.86 -9.60
CA ILE A 56 1.35 -3.96 -8.62
C ILE A 56 2.73 -4.56 -8.39
N LYS A 57 3.13 -4.69 -7.11
CA LYS A 57 4.38 -5.34 -6.72
C LYS A 57 4.15 -6.43 -5.67
N PRO A 58 4.97 -7.48 -5.65
CA PRO A 58 4.95 -8.46 -4.57
C PRO A 58 5.28 -7.77 -3.25
N TYR A 59 4.66 -8.24 -2.18
CA TYR A 59 4.95 -7.76 -0.84
C TYR A 59 6.38 -8.13 -0.43
N VAL A 60 7.06 -7.20 0.24
CA VAL A 60 8.43 -7.35 0.75
C VAL A 60 8.39 -7.26 2.29
N PRO A 61 8.64 -8.37 3.01
CA PRO A 61 8.54 -8.42 4.47
C PRO A 61 9.40 -7.42 5.23
N GLU A 62 10.59 -7.13 4.71
CA GLU A 62 11.59 -6.25 5.32
C GLU A 62 11.08 -4.81 5.47
N PHE A 63 10.11 -4.40 4.64
CA PHE A 63 9.54 -3.05 4.69
C PHE A 63 8.39 -2.90 5.68
N ASN A 64 7.91 -4.00 6.27
CA ASN A 64 6.70 -4.02 7.09
C ASN A 64 6.84 -5.06 8.22
N PHE A 65 7.31 -4.59 9.38
CA PHE A 65 7.71 -5.41 10.52
C PHE A 65 6.55 -6.04 11.32
N ASN A 66 5.29 -5.65 11.08
CA ASN A 66 4.18 -5.95 11.98
C ASN A 66 3.29 -7.15 11.59
N ASP A 67 3.56 -7.82 10.47
CA ASP A 67 2.74 -8.97 10.07
C ASP A 67 3.44 -10.30 10.39
N ARG A 68 2.76 -11.13 11.19
CA ARG A 68 3.24 -12.45 11.66
C ARG A 68 2.82 -13.63 10.79
N ASP A 69 1.94 -13.40 9.80
CA ASP A 69 1.44 -14.45 8.91
C ASP A 69 2.53 -14.92 7.92
N GLU A 70 2.43 -16.16 7.44
CA GLU A 70 3.19 -16.64 6.30
C GLU A 70 2.81 -15.87 5.04
N LYS A 71 3.81 -15.36 4.31
CA LYS A 71 3.60 -14.50 3.15
C LYS A 71 4.23 -15.09 1.91
N ARG A 72 3.46 -15.08 0.83
CA ARG A 72 3.96 -15.38 -0.50
C ARG A 72 4.54 -14.12 -1.11
N ILE A 73 5.86 -14.10 -1.29
CA ILE A 73 6.60 -12.95 -1.86
C ILE A 73 6.93 -13.16 -3.35
N GLY A 74 6.36 -14.20 -3.96
CA GLY A 74 6.46 -14.46 -5.40
C GLY A 74 7.90 -14.75 -5.84
N TRP A 75 8.35 -14.10 -6.90
CA TRP A 75 9.70 -14.26 -7.46
C TRP A 75 10.83 -13.72 -6.56
N LEU A 76 10.49 -13.19 -5.38
CA LEU A 76 11.45 -12.77 -4.37
C LEU A 76 11.84 -13.89 -3.39
N THR A 77 11.17 -15.05 -3.46
CA THR A 77 11.32 -16.16 -2.51
C THR A 77 12.78 -16.56 -2.29
N ASP A 78 13.58 -16.66 -3.35
CA ASP A 78 14.99 -17.08 -3.24
C ASP A 78 15.98 -15.90 -3.17
N LYS A 79 15.48 -14.67 -3.31
CA LYS A 79 16.29 -13.44 -3.39
C LYS A 79 16.37 -12.71 -2.06
N ILE A 80 15.44 -12.99 -1.16
CA ILE A 80 15.33 -12.34 0.13
C ILE A 80 15.67 -13.38 1.20
N LYS A 81 16.83 -13.21 1.84
CA LYS A 81 17.22 -14.02 3.01
C LYS A 81 16.53 -13.41 4.24
N ARG A 82 15.73 -14.23 4.92
CA ARG A 82 15.13 -13.88 6.20
C ARG A 82 16.20 -13.79 7.30
#